data_AF-A0AAF0WU90-F1
#
_entry.id   AF-A0AAF0WU90-F1
#
_cell.length_a   1.000
_cell.length_b   1.000
_cell.length_c   1.000
_cell.angle_alpha   90.00
_cell.angle_beta   90.00
_cell.angle_gamma   90.00
#
_symmetry.space_group_name_H-M   'P 1'
#
loop_
_entity.id
_entity.type
_entity.pdbx_description
1 polymer ?
#
loop_
_entity_poly.entity_id
_entity_poly.type
_entity_poly.pdbx_seq_one_letter_code
_entity_poly.pdbx_strand_id
1 'polypeptide(L)'
;MEKKLYDACVKGDVKELEALMREDELTLARLSISSCFNQTPLHLASMLGHFEFAKSLLFYKPDFASRSDSQDRSPLHVASANGYANIVKLLLEYDQEMCQVRDEDGRTPLHLAVMNGQHDSVMELIKVTSGSCGEEGTVLHLCVMYNRLNLLVRLLELNDHDLPNIKDANGNTILHSAAALRRMQIIKYLITSRSKVDVNSVNKNGLTAFDIIDQMPKDVNTMEIKELLFSASRSRTKEIKEAAKTNGLQAPRVGRASGAENKTEEVSAVASDSNFKPAKMWQKVKTSIFQNKKEKIDDSILVAATLIAAMAYQAAISPPGGVAGLDASENSLRSKTYDLGPAESFLAYFHPKLSNIFWISNTISFTASLSVTFLYISGAKLKRRIFIWLIRAAMWMTLTSMTVAYTCAVQATSGGYKQSHTIYALFIAQYVWTGLILLSFLVLVYRSVRYVVRNKRATRKKDIREAATFFRTPNTDII
;
A
#
# COMPACT_ATOMS: atom_id res chain seq x y z
N MET A 1 -16.37 -22.59 31.63
CA MET A 1 -17.05 -23.08 30.40
C MET A 1 -16.54 -22.34 29.17
N GLU A 2 -16.44 -21.01 29.19
CA GLU A 2 -15.94 -20.19 28.07
C GLU A 2 -14.56 -20.62 27.52
N LYS A 3 -13.57 -20.83 28.40
CA LYS A 3 -12.24 -21.33 27.99
C LYS A 3 -12.29 -22.72 27.34
N LYS A 4 -13.14 -23.62 27.83
CA LYS A 4 -13.29 -24.97 27.25
C LYS A 4 -13.87 -24.91 25.85
N LEU A 5 -14.89 -24.07 25.63
CA LEU A 5 -15.47 -23.88 24.31
C LEU A 5 -14.48 -23.20 23.35
N TYR A 6 -13.70 -22.22 23.82
CA TYR A 6 -12.61 -21.66 23.02
C TYR A 6 -11.57 -22.71 22.65
N ASP A 7 -11.12 -23.53 23.61
CA ASP A 7 -10.17 -24.63 23.35
C ASP A 7 -10.74 -25.66 22.36
N ALA A 8 -12.03 -25.98 22.47
CA ALA A 8 -12.75 -26.83 21.51
C ALA A 8 -12.81 -26.21 20.12
N CYS A 9 -13.05 -24.88 20.02
CA CYS A 9 -13.01 -24.15 18.75
C CYS A 9 -11.62 -24.16 18.12
N VAL A 10 -10.57 -23.98 18.92
CA VAL A 10 -9.19 -23.99 18.42
C VAL A 10 -8.81 -25.39 17.90
N LYS A 11 -9.24 -26.45 18.60
CA LYS A 11 -8.98 -27.84 18.21
C LYS A 11 -9.91 -28.34 17.08
N GLY A 12 -11.09 -27.73 16.93
CA GLY A 12 -12.15 -28.25 16.06
C GLY A 12 -12.88 -29.47 16.62
N ASP A 13 -12.91 -29.64 17.95
CA ASP A 13 -13.51 -30.83 18.59
C ASP A 13 -15.04 -30.73 18.66
N VAL A 14 -15.70 -31.43 17.73
CA VAL A 14 -17.16 -31.49 17.62
C VAL A 14 -17.80 -32.19 18.83
N LYS A 15 -17.16 -33.21 19.40
CA LYS A 15 -17.72 -33.96 20.53
C LYS A 15 -17.75 -33.09 21.79
N GLU A 16 -16.68 -32.33 22.00
CA GLU A 16 -16.61 -31.36 23.10
C GLU A 16 -17.65 -30.25 22.91
N LEU A 17 -17.86 -29.77 21.68
CA LEU A 17 -18.93 -28.83 21.35
C LEU A 17 -20.32 -29.38 21.70
N GLU A 18 -20.66 -30.59 21.23
CA GLU A 18 -21.95 -31.23 21.49
C GLU A 18 -22.18 -31.54 22.98
N ALA A 19 -21.11 -31.87 23.72
CA ALA A 19 -21.18 -32.04 25.17
C ALA A 19 -21.49 -30.70 25.86
N LEU A 20 -20.80 -29.62 25.47
CA LEU A 20 -21.02 -28.27 26.01
C LEU A 20 -22.43 -27.74 25.66
N MET A 21 -22.95 -28.06 24.48
CA MET A 21 -24.31 -27.67 24.09
C MET A 21 -25.39 -28.38 24.91
N ARG A 22 -25.14 -29.61 25.35
CA ARG A 22 -26.04 -30.33 26.27
C ARG A 22 -26.02 -29.78 27.69
N GLU A 23 -24.90 -29.19 28.11
CA GLU A 23 -24.76 -28.62 29.46
C GLU A 23 -25.38 -27.23 29.58
N ASP A 24 -25.17 -26.33 28.61
CA ASP A 24 -25.69 -24.95 28.66
C ASP A 24 -25.81 -24.31 27.27
N GLU A 25 -27.05 -24.22 26.76
CA GLU A 25 -27.40 -23.67 25.44
C GLU A 25 -27.13 -22.15 25.30
N LEU A 26 -27.02 -21.43 26.42
CA LEU A 26 -26.78 -19.99 26.45
C LEU A 26 -25.29 -19.62 26.37
N THR A 27 -24.38 -20.60 26.47
CA THR A 27 -22.92 -20.37 26.41
C THR A 27 -22.46 -19.76 25.08
N LEU A 28 -23.05 -20.16 23.96
CA LEU A 28 -22.73 -19.61 22.63
C LEU A 28 -23.04 -18.11 22.53
N ALA A 29 -24.11 -17.64 23.18
CA ALA A 29 -24.50 -16.24 23.14
C ALA A 29 -23.53 -15.34 23.94
N ARG A 30 -22.94 -15.87 25.02
CA ARG A 30 -22.02 -15.12 25.91
C ARG A 30 -20.63 -14.93 25.31
N LEU A 31 -20.12 -15.93 24.58
CA LEU A 31 -18.78 -15.86 23.99
C LEU A 31 -18.63 -14.88 22.82
N SER A 32 -19.74 -14.52 22.16
CA SER A 32 -19.72 -13.51 21.09
C SER A 32 -19.17 -12.16 21.56
N ILE A 33 -19.11 -11.90 22.88
CA ILE A 33 -18.82 -10.59 23.46
C ILE A 33 -17.41 -10.52 24.09
N SER A 34 -16.74 -11.66 24.29
CA SER A 34 -15.54 -11.76 25.13
C SER A 34 -14.19 -11.64 24.38
N SER A 35 -14.19 -11.73 23.04
CA SER A 35 -12.96 -11.52 22.26
C SER A 35 -12.76 -10.04 21.95
N CYS A 36 -11.50 -9.55 22.03
CA CYS A 36 -11.10 -8.17 21.74
C CYS A 36 -11.50 -7.67 20.34
N PHE A 37 -11.99 -8.58 19.48
CA PHE A 37 -12.32 -8.37 18.08
C PHE A 37 -13.78 -8.70 17.75
N ASN A 38 -14.66 -8.90 18.74
CA ASN A 38 -16.07 -9.26 18.54
C ASN A 38 -16.27 -10.50 17.63
N GLN A 39 -15.31 -11.42 17.63
CA GLN A 39 -15.33 -12.62 16.81
C GLN A 39 -16.24 -13.68 17.43
N THR A 40 -17.12 -14.25 16.62
CA THR A 40 -17.94 -15.41 17.00
C THR A 40 -17.13 -16.71 16.88
N PRO A 41 -17.55 -17.81 17.55
CA PRO A 41 -16.94 -19.13 17.36
C PRO A 41 -16.87 -19.57 15.89
N LEU A 42 -17.83 -19.14 15.07
CA LEU A 42 -17.86 -19.44 13.64
C LEU A 42 -16.78 -18.68 12.85
N HIS A 43 -16.38 -17.48 13.29
CA HIS A 43 -15.22 -16.78 12.72
C HIS A 43 -13.94 -17.56 12.97
N LEU A 44 -13.75 -18.08 14.19
CA LEU A 44 -12.58 -18.90 14.55
C LEU A 44 -12.56 -20.21 13.76
N ALA A 45 -13.69 -20.91 13.67
CA ALA A 45 -13.80 -22.12 12.86
C ALA A 45 -13.49 -21.85 11.37
N SER A 46 -13.99 -20.73 10.83
CA SER A 46 -13.71 -20.26 9.46
C SER A 46 -12.27 -19.78 9.27
N MET A 47 -11.60 -19.36 10.33
CA MET A 47 -10.19 -18.95 10.31
C MET A 47 -9.25 -20.16 10.33
N LEU A 48 -9.64 -21.22 11.03
CA LEU A 48 -8.83 -22.42 11.22
C LEU A 48 -9.17 -23.56 10.25
N GLY A 49 -10.29 -23.48 9.53
CA GLY A 49 -10.70 -24.48 8.55
C GLY A 49 -11.46 -25.68 9.12
N HIS A 50 -12.04 -25.55 10.32
CA HIS A 50 -12.73 -26.64 11.01
C HIS A 50 -14.15 -26.85 10.46
N PHE A 51 -14.26 -27.54 9.34
CA PHE A 51 -15.52 -27.73 8.61
C PHE A 51 -16.64 -28.40 9.43
N GLU A 52 -16.39 -29.58 10.03
CA GLU A 52 -17.40 -30.29 10.81
C GLU A 52 -17.84 -29.50 12.05
N PHE A 53 -16.90 -28.73 12.63
CA PHE A 53 -17.17 -27.83 13.74
C PHE A 53 -18.04 -26.64 13.31
N ALA A 54 -17.73 -26.02 12.17
CA ALA A 54 -18.54 -24.94 11.60
C ALA A 54 -19.97 -25.41 11.25
N LYS A 55 -20.11 -26.62 10.69
CA LYS A 55 -21.39 -27.26 10.38
C LYS A 55 -22.23 -27.49 11.64
N SER A 56 -21.61 -28.01 12.69
CA SER A 56 -22.29 -28.23 13.97
C SER A 56 -22.71 -26.91 14.63
N LEU A 57 -21.85 -25.88 14.59
CA LEU A 57 -22.18 -24.55 15.10
C LEU A 57 -23.39 -23.93 14.38
N LEU A 58 -23.44 -24.02 13.05
CA LEU A 58 -24.56 -23.48 12.26
C LEU A 58 -25.87 -24.23 12.51
N PHE A 59 -25.81 -25.53 12.79
CA PHE A 59 -26.99 -26.31 13.19
C PHE A 59 -27.60 -25.80 14.50
N TYR A 60 -26.78 -25.46 15.49
CA TYR A 60 -27.27 -24.94 16.78
C TYR A 60 -27.61 -23.44 16.77
N LYS A 61 -26.84 -22.62 16.06
CA LYS A 61 -26.98 -21.15 16.01
C LYS A 61 -26.75 -20.64 14.58
N PRO A 62 -27.77 -20.69 13.69
CA PRO A 62 -27.65 -20.22 12.31
C PRO A 62 -27.34 -18.72 12.23
N ASP A 63 -27.79 -17.93 13.21
CA ASP A 63 -27.54 -16.48 13.32
C ASP A 63 -26.05 -16.10 13.27
N PHE A 64 -25.14 -17.03 13.55
CA PHE A 64 -23.70 -16.77 13.45
C PHE A 64 -23.22 -16.56 12.01
N ALA A 65 -23.94 -17.03 10.99
CA ALA A 65 -23.57 -16.84 9.59
C ALA A 65 -23.54 -15.36 9.18
N SER A 66 -24.45 -14.54 9.73
CA SER A 66 -24.63 -13.13 9.37
C SER A 66 -23.94 -12.14 10.32
N ARG A 67 -23.44 -12.61 11.48
CA ARG A 67 -22.73 -11.79 12.47
C ARG A 67 -21.40 -11.29 11.90
N SER A 68 -21.09 -10.02 12.12
CA SER A 68 -19.80 -9.43 11.77
C SER A 68 -18.86 -9.30 12.97
N ASP A 69 -17.55 -9.38 12.71
CA ASP A 69 -16.50 -9.06 13.67
C ASP A 69 -16.23 -7.55 13.75
N SER A 70 -15.23 -7.15 14.54
CA SER A 70 -14.84 -5.74 14.73
C SER A 70 -14.37 -4.99 13.46
N GLN A 71 -14.11 -5.70 12.36
CA GLN A 71 -13.73 -5.13 11.05
C GLN A 71 -14.88 -5.25 10.03
N ASP A 72 -16.10 -5.43 10.51
CA ASP A 72 -17.30 -5.72 9.73
C ASP A 72 -17.17 -6.95 8.82
N ARG A 73 -16.26 -7.89 9.15
CA ARG A 73 -16.11 -9.13 8.37
C ARG A 73 -17.08 -10.17 8.89
N SER A 74 -17.77 -10.84 7.97
CA SER A 74 -18.56 -12.04 8.28
C SER A 74 -17.68 -13.31 8.29
N PRO A 75 -18.16 -14.44 8.81
CA PRO A 75 -17.45 -15.72 8.70
C PRO A 75 -17.14 -16.09 7.25
N LEU A 76 -18.02 -15.70 6.31
CA LEU A 76 -17.80 -15.92 4.88
C LEU A 76 -16.59 -15.13 4.37
N HIS A 77 -16.37 -13.90 4.82
CA HIS A 77 -15.15 -13.14 4.50
C HIS A 77 -13.90 -13.88 4.97
N VAL A 78 -13.92 -14.39 6.19
CA VAL A 78 -12.78 -15.10 6.80
C VAL A 78 -12.50 -16.42 6.09
N ALA A 79 -13.53 -17.25 5.85
CA ALA A 79 -13.40 -18.51 5.12
C ALA A 79 -12.87 -18.29 3.70
N SER A 80 -13.40 -17.27 3.01
CA SER A 80 -13.03 -16.90 1.64
C SER A 80 -11.58 -16.41 1.56
N ALA A 81 -11.13 -15.61 2.53
CA ALA A 81 -9.75 -15.13 2.61
C ALA A 81 -8.74 -16.26 2.84
N ASN A 82 -9.10 -17.26 3.64
CA ASN A 82 -8.23 -18.40 3.97
C ASN A 82 -8.32 -19.56 2.97
N GLY A 83 -9.33 -19.58 2.11
CA GLY A 83 -9.46 -20.55 1.02
C GLY A 83 -10.22 -21.82 1.36
N TYR A 84 -10.97 -21.85 2.46
CA TYR A 84 -11.74 -23.01 2.89
C TYR A 84 -13.04 -23.14 2.08
N ALA A 85 -12.94 -23.62 0.85
CA ALA A 85 -14.04 -23.70 -0.11
C ALA A 85 -15.24 -24.52 0.40
N ASN A 86 -15.00 -25.54 1.20
CA ASN A 86 -16.04 -26.33 1.87
C ASN A 86 -16.85 -25.52 2.90
N ILE A 87 -16.19 -24.66 3.68
CA ILE A 87 -16.85 -23.74 4.62
C ILE A 87 -17.55 -22.61 3.86
N VAL A 88 -16.94 -22.08 2.80
CA VAL A 88 -17.57 -21.09 1.91
C VAL A 88 -18.88 -21.64 1.35
N LYS A 89 -18.87 -22.86 0.81
CA LYS A 89 -20.07 -23.51 0.30
C LYS A 89 -21.15 -23.68 1.38
N LEU A 90 -20.76 -24.19 2.55
CA LEU A 90 -21.67 -24.35 3.70
C LEU A 90 -22.31 -23.02 4.12
N LEU A 91 -21.54 -21.94 4.21
CA LEU A 91 -22.06 -20.63 4.58
C LEU A 91 -23.01 -20.05 3.53
N LEU A 92 -22.72 -20.25 2.25
CA LEU A 92 -23.59 -19.81 1.14
C LEU A 92 -24.89 -20.61 1.06
N GLU A 93 -24.90 -21.87 1.52
CA GLU A 93 -26.13 -22.67 1.65
C GLU A 93 -27.07 -22.14 2.74
N TYR A 94 -26.53 -21.51 3.79
CA TYR A 94 -27.33 -20.91 4.87
C TYR A 94 -27.80 -19.49 4.54
N ASP A 95 -26.92 -18.66 3.98
CA ASP A 95 -27.26 -17.28 3.61
C ASP A 95 -26.46 -16.85 2.37
N GLN A 96 -27.16 -16.83 1.23
CA GLN A 96 -26.60 -16.44 -0.05
C GLN A 96 -26.31 -14.93 -0.13
N GLU A 97 -27.06 -14.10 0.61
CA GLU A 97 -26.92 -12.64 0.56
C GLU A 97 -25.59 -12.17 1.14
N MET A 98 -24.99 -12.97 2.02
CA MET A 98 -23.68 -12.70 2.62
C MET A 98 -22.54 -12.60 1.60
N CYS A 99 -22.72 -13.09 0.37
CA CYS A 99 -21.72 -12.92 -0.69
C CYS A 99 -21.54 -11.46 -1.14
N GLN A 100 -22.50 -10.58 -0.88
CA GLN A 100 -22.49 -9.16 -1.26
C GLN A 100 -22.15 -8.20 -0.12
N VAL A 101 -22.09 -8.71 1.13
CA VAL A 101 -21.75 -7.91 2.31
C VAL A 101 -20.32 -7.37 2.17
N ARG A 102 -20.09 -6.16 2.68
CA ARG A 102 -18.80 -5.48 2.61
C ARG A 102 -18.20 -5.33 4.00
N ASP A 103 -16.89 -5.58 4.10
CA ASP A 103 -16.10 -5.29 5.30
C ASP A 103 -15.85 -3.78 5.48
N GLU A 104 -15.14 -3.38 6.54
CA GLU A 104 -14.79 -1.98 6.85
C GLU A 104 -14.03 -1.29 5.69
N ASP A 105 -13.27 -2.04 4.91
CA ASP A 105 -12.54 -1.56 3.72
C ASP A 105 -13.42 -1.50 2.45
N GLY A 106 -14.68 -1.89 2.55
CA GLY A 106 -15.64 -1.95 1.45
C GLY A 106 -15.49 -3.18 0.54
N ARG A 107 -14.77 -4.22 0.98
CA ARG A 107 -14.48 -5.44 0.20
C ARG A 107 -15.52 -6.52 0.47
N THR A 108 -15.94 -7.22 -0.58
CA THR A 108 -16.81 -8.42 -0.44
C THR A 108 -15.96 -9.68 -0.19
N PRO A 109 -16.56 -10.82 0.22
CA PRO A 109 -15.82 -12.08 0.39
C PRO A 109 -15.05 -12.49 -0.87
N LEU A 110 -15.63 -12.24 -2.05
CA LEU A 110 -15.00 -12.48 -3.34
C LEU A 110 -13.75 -11.61 -3.57
N HIS A 111 -13.77 -10.35 -3.14
CA HIS A 111 -12.58 -9.49 -3.19
C HIS A 111 -11.45 -10.07 -2.35
N LEU A 112 -11.73 -10.56 -1.14
CA LEU A 112 -10.73 -11.15 -0.25
C LEU A 112 -10.18 -12.47 -0.79
N ALA A 113 -11.04 -13.33 -1.34
CA ALA A 113 -10.62 -14.58 -1.97
C ALA A 113 -9.68 -14.34 -3.15
N VAL A 114 -10.01 -13.39 -4.03
CA VAL A 114 -9.14 -13.01 -5.16
C VAL A 114 -7.86 -12.35 -4.66
N MET A 115 -7.96 -11.44 -3.70
CA MET A 115 -6.79 -10.75 -3.14
C MET A 115 -5.77 -11.75 -2.57
N ASN A 116 -6.23 -12.79 -1.88
CA ASN A 116 -5.37 -13.83 -1.31
C ASN A 116 -5.02 -14.94 -2.31
N GLY A 117 -5.71 -15.00 -3.46
CA GLY A 117 -5.46 -15.97 -4.52
C GLY A 117 -6.02 -17.36 -4.21
N GLN A 118 -7.16 -17.42 -3.53
CA GLN A 118 -7.81 -18.66 -3.11
C GLN A 118 -8.71 -19.21 -4.21
N HIS A 119 -8.15 -20.01 -5.13
CA HIS A 119 -8.84 -20.45 -6.34
C HIS A 119 -10.19 -21.12 -6.10
N ASP A 120 -10.23 -22.13 -5.23
CA ASP A 120 -11.43 -22.94 -5.06
C ASP A 120 -12.56 -22.15 -4.36
N SER A 121 -12.21 -21.27 -3.42
CA SER A 121 -13.18 -20.36 -2.80
C SER A 121 -13.73 -19.33 -3.79
N VAL A 122 -12.90 -18.81 -4.70
CA VAL A 122 -13.35 -17.94 -5.78
C VAL A 122 -14.33 -18.67 -6.69
N MET A 123 -14.07 -19.93 -7.04
CA MET A 123 -14.98 -20.71 -7.89
C MET A 123 -16.33 -20.94 -7.23
N GLU A 124 -16.37 -21.26 -5.94
CA GLU A 124 -17.64 -21.42 -5.22
C GLU A 124 -18.42 -20.11 -5.12
N LEU A 125 -17.74 -18.98 -4.85
CA LEU A 125 -18.38 -17.68 -4.80
C LEU A 125 -18.92 -17.24 -6.16
N ILE A 126 -18.19 -17.45 -7.25
CA ILE A 126 -18.62 -17.06 -8.61
C ILE A 126 -19.88 -17.79 -9.03
N LYS A 127 -20.00 -19.09 -8.76
CA LYS A 127 -21.21 -19.88 -9.08
C LYS A 127 -22.48 -19.23 -8.51
N VAL A 128 -22.36 -18.60 -7.35
CA VAL A 128 -23.45 -17.99 -6.62
C VAL A 128 -23.67 -16.53 -7.05
N THR A 129 -22.58 -15.79 -7.30
CA THR A 129 -22.66 -14.36 -7.67
C THR A 129 -23.06 -14.12 -9.13
N SER A 130 -22.83 -15.08 -10.04
CA SER A 130 -23.27 -15.00 -11.45
C SER A 130 -24.78 -14.80 -11.60
N GLY A 131 -25.58 -15.18 -10.59
CA GLY A 131 -27.03 -14.96 -10.58
C GLY A 131 -27.50 -13.62 -9.97
N SER A 132 -26.65 -12.89 -9.23
CA SER A 132 -27.11 -11.80 -8.35
C SER A 132 -26.70 -10.38 -8.77
N CYS A 133 -25.53 -10.14 -9.35
CA CYS A 133 -25.23 -8.83 -9.97
C CYS A 133 -23.82 -8.81 -10.58
N GLY A 134 -23.69 -8.30 -11.81
CA GLY A 134 -22.58 -7.50 -12.39
C GLY A 134 -21.10 -7.72 -12.05
N GLU A 135 -20.70 -8.73 -11.29
CA GLU A 135 -19.38 -8.83 -10.68
C GLU A 135 -18.38 -9.69 -11.48
N GLU A 136 -18.80 -10.43 -12.50
CA GLU A 136 -17.86 -11.22 -13.33
C GLU A 136 -16.80 -10.33 -13.99
N GLY A 137 -17.23 -9.17 -14.49
CA GLY A 137 -16.34 -8.11 -14.95
C GLY A 137 -15.41 -7.62 -13.85
N THR A 138 -15.94 -7.42 -12.65
CA THR A 138 -15.18 -6.98 -11.47
C THR A 138 -14.10 -7.99 -11.08
N VAL A 139 -14.39 -9.30 -11.06
CA VAL A 139 -13.44 -10.35 -10.67
C VAL A 139 -12.21 -10.39 -11.56
N LEU A 140 -12.41 -10.36 -12.89
CA LEU A 140 -11.27 -10.39 -13.82
C LEU A 140 -10.36 -9.16 -13.63
N HIS A 141 -10.96 -7.99 -13.41
CA HIS A 141 -10.21 -6.77 -13.09
C HIS A 141 -9.47 -6.89 -11.75
N LEU A 142 -10.08 -7.48 -10.72
CA LEU A 142 -9.45 -7.74 -9.43
C LEU A 142 -8.25 -8.70 -9.58
N CYS A 143 -8.37 -9.76 -10.39
CA CYS A 143 -7.27 -10.67 -10.68
C CYS A 143 -6.06 -9.93 -11.27
N VAL A 144 -6.30 -8.99 -12.20
CA VAL A 144 -5.22 -8.15 -12.76
C VAL A 144 -4.64 -7.20 -11.71
N MET A 145 -5.50 -6.58 -10.90
CA MET A 145 -5.09 -5.67 -9.84
C MET A 145 -4.15 -6.33 -8.83
N TYR A 146 -4.54 -7.50 -8.33
CA TYR A 146 -3.78 -8.29 -7.35
C TYR A 146 -2.75 -9.25 -7.98
N ASN A 147 -2.55 -9.18 -9.30
CA ASN A 147 -1.57 -10.00 -10.03
C ASN A 147 -1.77 -11.52 -9.91
N ARG A 148 -3.02 -11.97 -9.92
CA ARG A 148 -3.39 -13.39 -9.82
C ARG A 148 -3.51 -14.02 -11.22
N LEU A 149 -2.38 -14.21 -11.88
CA LEU A 149 -2.32 -14.78 -13.25
C LEU A 149 -3.01 -16.16 -13.32
N ASN A 150 -2.63 -17.11 -12.48
CA ASN A 150 -3.17 -18.48 -12.55
C ASN A 150 -4.70 -18.52 -12.35
N LEU A 151 -5.23 -17.65 -11.48
CA LEU A 151 -6.66 -17.52 -11.28
C LEU A 151 -7.33 -16.89 -12.51
N LEU A 152 -6.72 -15.84 -13.08
CA LEU A 152 -7.19 -15.21 -14.32
C LEU A 152 -7.26 -16.21 -15.48
N VAL A 153 -6.19 -17.00 -15.68
CA VAL A 153 -6.10 -18.05 -16.71
C VAL A 153 -7.25 -19.04 -16.55
N ARG A 154 -7.42 -19.60 -15.34
CA ARG A 154 -8.48 -20.58 -15.06
C ARG A 154 -9.88 -20.00 -15.29
N LEU A 155 -10.13 -18.75 -14.91
CA LEU A 155 -11.43 -18.09 -15.13
C LEU A 155 -11.71 -17.81 -16.60
N LEU A 156 -10.68 -17.49 -17.39
CA LEU A 156 -10.81 -17.29 -18.84
C LEU A 156 -10.97 -18.61 -19.61
N GLU A 157 -10.37 -19.69 -19.13
CA GLU A 157 -10.50 -21.03 -19.74
C GLU A 157 -11.87 -21.67 -19.48
N LEU A 158 -12.47 -21.41 -18.32
CA LEU A 158 -13.75 -21.99 -17.94
C LEU A 158 -14.96 -21.36 -18.66
N ASN A 159 -14.79 -20.16 -19.22
CA ASN A 159 -15.87 -19.38 -19.80
C ASN A 159 -15.57 -19.00 -21.27
N ASP A 160 -16.37 -19.50 -22.20
CA ASP A 160 -16.17 -19.38 -23.66
C ASP A 160 -16.66 -18.02 -24.25
N HIS A 161 -17.08 -17.08 -23.39
CA HIS A 161 -17.65 -15.79 -23.77
C HIS A 161 -16.61 -14.67 -23.88
N ASP A 162 -16.97 -13.54 -24.52
CA ASP A 162 -16.16 -12.31 -24.69
C ASP A 162 -15.86 -11.55 -23.36
N LEU A 163 -15.73 -12.28 -22.25
CA LEU A 163 -15.31 -11.81 -20.93
C LEU A 163 -14.07 -10.91 -20.89
N PRO A 164 -12.99 -11.16 -21.66
CA PRO A 164 -11.82 -10.28 -21.62
C PRO A 164 -12.09 -8.85 -22.09
N ASN A 165 -13.20 -8.62 -22.79
CA ASN A 165 -13.61 -7.30 -23.28
C ASN A 165 -14.60 -6.59 -22.36
N ILE A 166 -14.97 -7.20 -21.22
CA ILE A 166 -15.81 -6.54 -20.24
C ILE A 166 -15.08 -5.30 -19.73
N LYS A 167 -15.83 -4.21 -19.63
CA LYS A 167 -15.33 -2.92 -19.18
C LYS A 167 -15.74 -2.66 -17.73
N ASP A 168 -14.81 -2.15 -16.94
CA ASP A 168 -15.09 -1.65 -15.59
C ASP A 168 -15.96 -0.38 -15.61
N ALA A 169 -16.26 0.16 -14.42
CA ALA A 169 -17.00 1.42 -14.28
C ALA A 169 -16.36 2.62 -15.01
N ASN A 170 -15.06 2.58 -15.30
CA ASN A 170 -14.32 3.61 -16.03
C ASN A 170 -14.19 3.30 -17.53
N GLY A 171 -14.79 2.21 -18.02
CA GLY A 171 -14.65 1.76 -19.40
C GLY A 171 -13.35 0.99 -19.68
N ASN A 172 -12.51 0.74 -18.68
CA ASN A 172 -11.26 0.00 -18.86
C ASN A 172 -11.56 -1.47 -19.08
N THR A 173 -10.93 -2.09 -20.07
CA THR A 173 -10.86 -3.55 -20.15
C THR A 173 -9.75 -4.08 -19.22
N ILE A 174 -9.67 -5.40 -19.04
CA ILE A 174 -8.59 -6.02 -18.27
C ILE A 174 -7.20 -5.70 -18.85
N LEU A 175 -7.11 -5.48 -20.17
CA LEU A 175 -5.88 -5.08 -20.83
C LEU A 175 -5.44 -3.66 -20.45
N HIS A 176 -6.39 -2.71 -20.34
CA HIS A 176 -6.10 -1.36 -19.83
C HIS A 176 -5.57 -1.41 -18.40
N SER A 177 -6.19 -2.23 -17.56
CA SER A 177 -5.77 -2.41 -16.17
C SER A 177 -4.38 -3.05 -16.07
N ALA A 178 -4.11 -4.06 -16.90
CA ALA A 178 -2.82 -4.74 -16.95
C ALA A 178 -1.72 -3.79 -17.43
N ALA A 179 -2.02 -2.97 -18.44
CA ALA A 179 -1.17 -1.91 -18.95
C ALA A 179 -0.85 -0.84 -17.89
N ALA A 180 -1.87 -0.30 -17.23
CA ALA A 180 -1.74 0.70 -16.17
C ALA A 180 -0.93 0.20 -14.97
N LEU A 181 -1.00 -1.11 -14.68
CA LEU A 181 -0.28 -1.75 -13.57
C LEU A 181 1.04 -2.42 -14.02
N ARG A 182 1.39 -2.34 -15.31
CA ARG A 182 2.59 -2.93 -15.92
C ARG A 182 2.74 -4.43 -15.66
N ARG A 183 1.62 -5.17 -15.70
CA ARG A 183 1.57 -6.62 -15.46
C ARG A 183 2.00 -7.41 -16.70
N MET A 184 3.29 -7.40 -17.01
CA MET A 184 3.88 -8.02 -18.20
C MET A 184 3.34 -9.43 -18.50
N GLN A 185 3.37 -10.34 -17.52
CA GLN A 185 2.97 -11.74 -17.74
C GLN A 185 1.48 -11.88 -18.07
N ILE A 186 0.63 -11.07 -17.45
CA ILE A 186 -0.79 -11.02 -17.78
C ILE A 186 -0.99 -10.48 -19.20
N ILE A 187 -0.27 -9.44 -19.60
CA ILE A 187 -0.37 -8.87 -20.95
C ILE A 187 0.11 -9.89 -22.00
N LYS A 188 1.24 -10.55 -21.77
CA LYS A 188 1.74 -11.64 -22.62
C LYS A 188 0.71 -12.75 -22.76
N TYR A 189 0.12 -13.19 -21.64
CA TYR A 189 -0.94 -14.20 -21.68
C TYR A 189 -2.15 -13.70 -22.48
N LEU A 190 -2.69 -12.51 -22.20
CA LEU A 190 -3.88 -12.00 -22.89
C LEU A 190 -3.70 -11.80 -24.40
N ILE A 191 -2.49 -11.44 -24.85
CA ILE A 191 -2.16 -11.25 -26.27
C ILE A 191 -1.89 -12.59 -26.97
N THR A 192 -1.19 -13.51 -26.30
CA THR A 192 -0.72 -14.78 -26.89
C THR A 192 -1.78 -15.88 -26.82
N SER A 193 -2.54 -15.93 -25.72
CA SER A 193 -3.71 -16.78 -25.61
C SER A 193 -4.76 -16.22 -26.56
N ARG A 194 -5.36 -17.07 -27.40
CA ARG A 194 -6.37 -16.73 -28.43
C ARG A 194 -7.68 -16.14 -27.85
N SER A 195 -7.66 -15.62 -26.62
CA SER A 195 -8.73 -14.84 -26.06
C SER A 195 -9.04 -13.67 -27.01
N LYS A 196 -10.31 -13.43 -27.31
CA LYS A 196 -10.75 -12.36 -28.24
C LYS A 196 -10.54 -10.95 -27.64
N VAL A 197 -9.42 -10.69 -26.97
CA VAL A 197 -9.12 -9.38 -26.35
C VAL A 197 -9.02 -8.31 -27.43
N ASP A 198 -9.89 -7.31 -27.38
CA ASP A 198 -9.82 -6.14 -28.24
C ASP A 198 -8.71 -5.19 -27.75
N VAL A 199 -7.54 -5.30 -28.38
CA VAL A 199 -6.36 -4.49 -28.09
C VAL A 199 -6.61 -3.00 -28.37
N ASN A 200 -7.51 -2.69 -29.30
CA ASN A 200 -7.83 -1.32 -29.71
C ASN A 200 -9.06 -0.77 -29.02
N SER A 201 -9.60 -1.50 -28.02
CA SER A 201 -10.74 -1.00 -27.26
C SER A 201 -10.34 0.28 -26.55
N VAL A 202 -11.22 1.27 -26.57
CA VAL A 202 -11.04 2.54 -25.87
C VAL A 202 -11.84 2.55 -24.58
N ASN A 203 -11.25 3.10 -23.52
CA ASN A 203 -11.96 3.37 -22.27
C ASN A 203 -12.84 4.63 -22.39
N LYS A 204 -13.55 5.01 -21.31
CA LYS A 204 -14.41 6.21 -21.31
C LYS A 204 -13.64 7.51 -21.59
N ASN A 205 -12.31 7.50 -21.44
CA ASN A 205 -11.44 8.64 -21.73
C ASN A 205 -10.93 8.64 -23.18
N GLY A 206 -11.37 7.70 -24.02
CA GLY A 206 -10.90 7.57 -25.40
C GLY A 206 -9.48 7.03 -25.54
N LEU A 207 -8.90 6.49 -24.46
CA LEU A 207 -7.54 5.94 -24.45
C LEU A 207 -7.58 4.43 -24.67
N THR A 208 -6.67 3.92 -25.48
CA THR A 208 -6.38 2.49 -25.58
C THR A 208 -5.41 2.04 -24.50
N ALA A 209 -5.25 0.73 -24.31
CA ALA A 209 -4.21 0.19 -23.43
C ALA A 209 -2.79 0.64 -23.84
N PHE A 210 -2.55 0.84 -25.15
CA PHE A 210 -1.29 1.36 -25.66
C PHE A 210 -1.05 2.81 -25.22
N ASP A 211 -2.07 3.68 -25.33
CA ASP A 211 -1.95 5.09 -24.98
C ASP A 211 -1.66 5.29 -23.48
N ILE A 212 -2.21 4.41 -22.63
CA ILE A 212 -1.91 4.40 -21.18
C ILE A 212 -0.42 4.19 -20.94
N ILE A 213 0.20 3.23 -21.65
CA ILE A 213 1.62 2.92 -21.52
C ILE A 213 2.48 4.00 -22.18
N ASP A 214 1.97 4.65 -23.24
CA ASP A 214 2.71 5.72 -23.88
C ASP A 214 2.95 6.93 -22.98
N GLN A 215 1.96 7.24 -22.14
CA GLN A 215 2.03 8.30 -21.14
C GLN A 215 2.90 7.97 -19.91
N MET A 216 3.41 6.74 -19.80
CA MET A 216 4.23 6.30 -18.67
C MET A 216 5.73 6.60 -18.85
N PRO A 217 6.50 6.76 -17.76
CA PRO A 217 7.96 6.89 -17.86
C PRO A 217 8.58 5.66 -18.54
N LYS A 218 9.55 5.93 -19.44
CA LYS A 218 10.20 4.94 -20.30
C LYS A 218 11.15 4.05 -19.49
N ASP A 219 10.62 2.92 -19.04
CA ASP A 219 11.40 1.82 -18.44
C ASP A 219 11.51 0.65 -19.43
N VAL A 220 12.51 -0.24 -19.26
CA VAL A 220 12.73 -1.41 -20.13
C VAL A 220 11.44 -2.25 -20.27
N ASN A 221 10.76 -2.52 -19.15
CA ASN A 221 9.49 -3.25 -19.14
C ASN A 221 8.38 -2.51 -19.91
N THR A 222 8.38 -1.18 -19.87
CA THR A 222 7.40 -0.35 -20.57
C THR A 222 7.62 -0.43 -22.08
N MET A 223 8.88 -0.47 -22.54
CA MET A 223 9.20 -0.65 -23.97
C MET A 223 8.79 -2.02 -24.50
N GLU A 224 9.10 -3.09 -23.75
CA GLU A 224 8.71 -4.45 -24.14
C GLU A 224 7.17 -4.59 -24.19
N ILE A 225 6.42 -4.02 -23.24
CA ILE A 225 4.96 -4.05 -23.30
C ILE A 225 4.44 -3.24 -24.51
N LYS A 226 5.04 -2.08 -24.82
CA LYS A 226 4.67 -1.30 -26.02
C LYS A 226 4.85 -2.12 -27.29
N GLU A 227 5.97 -2.81 -27.43
CA GLU A 227 6.26 -3.66 -28.59
C GLU A 227 5.24 -4.81 -28.71
N LEU A 228 4.88 -5.45 -27.60
CA LEU A 228 3.87 -6.50 -27.56
C LEU A 228 2.48 -5.99 -27.98
N LEU A 229 2.04 -4.85 -27.46
CA LEU A 229 0.75 -4.26 -27.84
C LEU A 229 0.74 -3.78 -29.30
N PHE A 230 1.86 -3.24 -29.78
CA PHE A 230 2.00 -2.77 -31.15
C PHE A 230 2.04 -3.92 -32.17
N SER A 231 2.75 -5.01 -31.85
CA SER A 231 2.77 -6.21 -32.70
C SER A 231 1.39 -6.87 -32.75
N ALA A 232 0.69 -6.95 -31.62
CA ALA A 232 -0.67 -7.48 -31.54
C ALA A 232 -1.68 -6.67 -32.37
N SER A 233 -1.62 -5.33 -32.31
CA SER A 233 -2.51 -4.47 -33.11
C SER A 233 -2.28 -4.61 -34.62
N ARG A 234 -1.02 -4.83 -35.04
CA ARG A 234 -0.64 -5.02 -36.44
C ARG A 234 -1.04 -6.39 -37.00
N SER A 235 -0.94 -7.46 -36.21
CA SER A 235 -1.37 -8.80 -36.66
C SER A 235 -2.87 -8.79 -36.98
N ARG A 236 -3.68 -8.23 -36.07
CA ARG A 236 -5.13 -8.23 -36.23
C ARG A 236 -5.63 -7.33 -37.35
N THR A 237 -4.98 -6.20 -37.59
CA THR A 237 -5.29 -5.33 -38.74
C THR A 237 -4.93 -5.97 -40.08
N LYS A 238 -3.93 -6.86 -40.13
CA LYS A 238 -3.64 -7.67 -41.32
C LYS A 238 -4.69 -8.77 -41.51
N GLU A 239 -5.04 -9.49 -40.45
CA GLU A 239 -6.09 -10.52 -40.48
C GLU A 239 -7.45 -9.97 -40.92
N ILE A 240 -7.85 -8.79 -40.44
CA ILE A 240 -9.10 -8.12 -40.88
C ILE A 240 -9.03 -7.74 -42.36
N LYS A 241 -7.88 -7.25 -42.84
CA LYS A 241 -7.68 -6.89 -44.25
C LYS A 241 -7.65 -8.12 -45.17
N GLU A 242 -7.14 -9.24 -44.68
CA GLU A 242 -7.14 -10.52 -45.41
C GLU A 242 -8.53 -11.17 -45.41
N ALA A 243 -9.24 -11.16 -44.27
CA ALA A 243 -10.64 -11.61 -44.18
C ALA A 243 -11.59 -10.77 -45.06
N ALA A 244 -11.35 -9.47 -45.17
CA ALA A 244 -12.08 -8.58 -46.08
C ALA A 244 -11.76 -8.84 -47.56
N LYS A 245 -10.59 -9.42 -47.87
CA LYS A 245 -10.21 -9.82 -49.23
C LYS A 245 -10.74 -11.20 -49.62
N THR A 246 -10.89 -12.12 -48.67
CA THR A 246 -11.47 -13.45 -48.91
C THR A 246 -13.00 -13.41 -49.07
N ASN A 247 -13.68 -12.43 -48.48
CA ASN A 247 -15.12 -12.19 -48.67
C ASN A 247 -15.40 -11.27 -49.89
N GLY A 248 -14.88 -11.65 -51.05
CA GLY A 248 -15.04 -10.91 -52.30
C GLY A 248 -16.49 -10.82 -52.79
N LEU A 249 -16.94 -9.58 -53.02
CA LEU A 249 -17.97 -9.13 -53.98
C LEU A 249 -19.28 -9.92 -54.12
N GLN A 250 -20.35 -9.39 -53.51
CA GLN A 250 -21.57 -9.07 -54.25
C GLN A 250 -21.93 -7.60 -54.02
N ALA A 251 -21.75 -6.79 -55.05
CA ALA A 251 -22.41 -5.49 -55.14
C ALA A 251 -23.81 -5.69 -55.70
N PRO A 252 -24.89 -5.14 -55.11
CA PRO A 252 -26.10 -4.90 -55.85
C PRO A 252 -25.90 -3.65 -56.71
N ARG A 253 -26.14 -3.83 -58.00
CA ARG A 253 -26.08 -2.81 -59.06
C ARG A 253 -27.00 -1.63 -58.76
N VAL A 254 -26.52 -0.45 -59.14
CA VAL A 254 -27.30 0.80 -59.27
C VAL A 254 -28.40 0.63 -60.31
N GLY A 255 -29.61 1.10 -59.99
CA GLY A 255 -30.75 1.17 -60.91
C GLY A 255 -31.84 2.15 -60.45
N ARG A 256 -31.65 3.43 -60.78
CA ARG A 256 -32.67 4.44 -61.15
C ARG A 256 -33.55 5.11 -60.06
N ALA A 257 -33.16 6.35 -59.74
CA ALA A 257 -33.93 7.60 -59.65
C ALA A 257 -35.31 7.65 -58.95
N SER A 258 -35.43 8.46 -57.89
CA SER A 258 -36.11 9.78 -57.90
C SER A 258 -36.35 10.31 -56.48
N GLY A 259 -36.23 11.63 -56.29
CA GLY A 259 -36.93 12.37 -55.23
C GLY A 259 -36.06 13.10 -54.17
N ALA A 260 -35.79 14.38 -54.44
CA ALA A 260 -35.81 15.55 -53.52
C ALA A 260 -34.92 15.54 -52.24
N GLU A 261 -33.82 16.32 -52.19
CA GLU A 261 -33.75 17.73 -51.75
C GLU A 261 -34.13 18.03 -50.29
N ASN A 262 -33.11 18.33 -49.45
CA ASN A 262 -32.91 19.58 -48.69
C ASN A 262 -31.96 19.33 -47.50
N LYS A 263 -30.75 19.89 -47.54
CA LYS A 263 -30.31 21.19 -46.97
C LYS A 263 -30.01 21.12 -45.47
N THR A 264 -28.74 21.44 -45.21
CA THR A 264 -28.10 21.91 -43.98
C THR A 264 -28.97 22.79 -43.07
N GLU A 265 -28.90 22.53 -41.76
CA GLU A 265 -28.98 23.55 -40.71
C GLU A 265 -28.29 23.06 -39.42
N GLU A 266 -27.48 23.93 -38.82
CA GLU A 266 -26.86 23.82 -37.50
C GLU A 266 -27.93 23.85 -36.40
N VAL A 267 -27.89 23.01 -35.35
CA VAL A 267 -28.36 23.42 -34.01
C VAL A 267 -27.66 22.64 -32.87
N SER A 268 -27.03 23.45 -32.00
CA SER A 268 -26.82 23.33 -30.55
C SER A 268 -25.89 22.26 -29.97
N ALA A 269 -24.77 22.79 -29.47
CA ALA A 269 -24.12 22.36 -28.25
C ALA A 269 -25.14 22.24 -27.09
N VAL A 270 -25.24 21.05 -26.51
CA VAL A 270 -25.76 20.85 -25.16
C VAL A 270 -24.55 20.76 -24.23
N ALA A 271 -24.32 21.85 -23.50
CA ALA A 271 -23.37 21.89 -22.40
C ALA A 271 -23.91 21.04 -21.24
N SER A 272 -23.33 19.85 -21.03
CA SER A 272 -23.48 19.13 -19.77
C SER A 272 -22.32 19.52 -18.84
N ASP A 273 -22.61 20.47 -17.97
CA ASP A 273 -21.82 20.79 -16.79
C ASP A 273 -21.58 19.54 -15.94
N SER A 274 -20.37 19.00 -15.96
CA SER A 274 -19.88 18.24 -14.82
C SER A 274 -18.42 18.57 -14.59
N ASN A 275 -18.21 19.40 -13.56
CA ASN A 275 -16.94 19.77 -12.98
C ASN A 275 -16.22 18.52 -12.41
N PHE A 276 -15.73 17.64 -13.27
CA PHE A 276 -14.93 16.48 -12.88
C PHE A 276 -13.47 16.90 -12.74
N LYS A 277 -13.00 16.98 -11.48
CA LYS A 277 -11.61 17.32 -11.17
C LYS A 277 -10.76 16.05 -11.20
N PRO A 278 -9.95 15.80 -12.25
CA PRO A 278 -9.03 14.64 -12.34
C PRO A 278 -8.10 14.54 -11.13
N ALA A 279 -7.89 15.66 -10.42
CA ALA A 279 -7.20 15.73 -9.15
C ALA A 279 -7.74 14.77 -8.08
N LYS A 280 -9.04 14.43 -8.00
CA LYS A 280 -9.59 13.60 -6.90
C LYS A 280 -9.31 12.10 -7.07
N MET A 281 -9.41 11.58 -8.28
CA MET A 281 -9.09 10.18 -8.59
C MET A 281 -7.57 9.97 -8.60
N TRP A 282 -6.82 10.89 -9.21
CA TRP A 282 -5.37 10.92 -9.10
C TRP A 282 -4.94 11.13 -7.65
N GLN A 283 -5.69 11.89 -6.83
CA GLN A 283 -5.44 11.97 -5.40
C GLN A 283 -5.64 10.63 -4.72
N LYS A 284 -6.70 9.84 -5.00
CA LYS A 284 -6.93 8.53 -4.36
C LYS A 284 -5.86 7.50 -4.71
N VAL A 285 -5.48 7.40 -5.99
CA VAL A 285 -4.42 6.48 -6.46
C VAL A 285 -3.04 6.96 -6.01
N LYS A 286 -2.79 8.28 -6.07
CA LYS A 286 -1.60 8.87 -5.47
C LYS A 286 -1.58 8.64 -3.97
N THR A 287 -2.69 8.75 -3.24
CA THR A 287 -2.70 8.52 -1.79
C THR A 287 -2.47 7.06 -1.47
N SER A 288 -3.00 6.09 -2.22
CA SER A 288 -2.75 4.68 -1.96
C SER A 288 -1.30 4.29 -2.30
N ILE A 289 -0.78 4.74 -3.44
CA ILE A 289 0.63 4.50 -3.83
C ILE A 289 1.58 5.24 -2.89
N PHE A 290 1.27 6.49 -2.53
CA PHE A 290 2.06 7.24 -1.54
C PHE A 290 1.88 6.70 -0.13
N GLN A 291 0.75 6.10 0.26
CA GLN A 291 0.59 5.44 1.56
C GLN A 291 1.46 4.19 1.60
N ASN A 292 1.38 3.33 0.58
CA ASN A 292 2.25 2.15 0.48
C ASN A 292 3.75 2.54 0.41
N LYS A 293 4.09 3.61 -0.30
CA LYS A 293 5.46 4.13 -0.36
C LYS A 293 5.86 4.81 0.95
N LYS A 294 4.92 5.46 1.66
CA LYS A 294 5.14 6.14 2.93
C LYS A 294 5.33 5.14 4.06
N GLU A 295 4.50 4.09 4.14
CA GLU A 295 4.67 2.98 5.09
C GLU A 295 6.04 2.32 4.90
N LYS A 296 6.45 2.02 3.66
CA LYS A 296 7.80 1.51 3.37
C LYS A 296 8.93 2.47 3.74
N ILE A 297 8.75 3.79 3.55
CA ILE A 297 9.73 4.80 3.94
C ILE A 297 9.78 4.91 5.47
N ASP A 298 8.64 4.89 6.13
CA ASP A 298 8.49 5.02 7.57
C ASP A 298 9.14 3.80 8.28
N ASP A 299 8.96 2.58 7.75
CA ASP A 299 9.66 1.38 8.22
C ASP A 299 11.18 1.47 7.99
N SER A 300 11.62 1.99 6.84
CA SER A 300 13.05 2.16 6.56
C SER A 300 13.72 3.18 7.48
N ILE A 301 12.99 4.22 7.89
CA ILE A 301 13.48 5.25 8.83
C ILE A 301 13.63 4.65 10.22
N LEU A 302 12.67 3.84 10.67
CA LEU A 302 12.76 3.15 11.95
C LEU A 302 13.98 2.22 11.99
N VAL A 303 14.20 1.42 10.94
CA VAL A 303 15.38 0.55 10.82
C VAL A 303 16.68 1.36 10.85
N ALA A 304 16.72 2.51 10.17
CA ALA A 304 17.88 3.39 10.20
C ALA A 304 18.15 3.98 11.60
N ALA A 305 17.10 4.39 12.32
CA ALA A 305 17.22 4.92 13.67
C ALA A 305 17.71 3.85 14.67
N THR A 306 17.16 2.64 14.62
CA THR A 306 17.61 1.55 15.51
C THR A 306 19.06 1.15 15.23
N LEU A 307 19.48 1.14 13.94
CA LEU A 307 20.86 0.89 13.56
C LEU A 307 21.82 1.98 14.08
N ILE A 308 21.47 3.26 13.91
CA ILE A 308 22.28 4.38 14.43
C ILE A 308 22.39 4.32 15.95
N ALA A 309 21.31 3.97 16.65
CA ALA A 309 21.32 3.81 18.11
C ALA A 309 22.25 2.67 18.53
N ALA A 310 22.20 1.53 17.84
CA ALA A 310 23.09 0.41 18.11
C ALA A 310 24.57 0.78 17.86
N MET A 311 24.87 1.47 16.75
CA MET A 311 26.23 1.93 16.45
C MET A 311 26.75 2.91 17.51
N ALA A 312 25.92 3.86 17.95
CA ALA A 312 26.31 4.83 18.97
C ALA A 312 26.53 4.18 20.35
N TYR A 313 25.70 3.19 20.69
CA TYR A 313 25.87 2.37 21.90
C TYR A 313 27.18 1.56 21.86
N GLN A 314 27.49 0.92 20.75
CA GLN A 314 28.75 0.18 20.57
C GLN A 314 29.96 1.10 20.68
N ALA A 315 29.90 2.28 20.05
CA ALA A 315 30.96 3.29 20.13
C ALA A 315 31.14 3.86 21.55
N ALA A 316 30.12 3.77 22.42
CA ALA A 316 30.21 4.15 23.81
C ALA A 316 30.90 3.08 24.69
N ILE A 317 30.72 1.80 24.38
CA ILE A 317 31.39 0.70 25.10
C ILE A 317 32.85 0.58 24.65
N SER A 318 33.09 0.75 23.34
CA SER A 318 34.40 0.67 22.74
C SER A 318 34.71 1.97 22.00
N PRO A 319 35.13 3.03 22.72
CA PRO A 319 35.53 4.27 22.10
C PRO A 319 36.74 4.07 21.18
N PRO A 320 36.92 4.92 20.17
CA PRO A 320 38.03 4.82 19.23
C PRO A 320 39.37 4.89 19.97
N GLY A 321 40.26 3.93 19.68
CA GLY A 321 41.50 3.73 20.43
C GLY A 321 41.39 2.74 21.59
N GLY A 322 40.18 2.29 21.94
CA GLY A 322 39.92 1.27 22.95
C GLY A 322 39.83 1.79 24.38
N VAL A 323 39.68 0.85 25.32
CA VAL A 323 39.73 1.07 26.76
C VAL A 323 40.86 0.26 27.38
N ALA A 324 41.43 0.75 28.48
CA ALA A 324 42.42 0.01 29.26
C ALA A 324 41.80 -1.30 29.78
N GLY A 325 42.51 -2.42 29.56
CA GLY A 325 42.06 -3.75 29.95
C GLY A 325 42.01 -3.93 31.47
N LEU A 326 41.12 -4.80 31.95
CA LEU A 326 40.97 -5.14 33.37
C LEU A 326 42.11 -6.03 33.90
N ASP A 327 42.84 -6.70 33.01
CA ASP A 327 43.85 -7.72 33.34
C ASP A 327 45.29 -7.15 33.41
N ALA A 328 45.46 -5.86 33.69
CA ALA A 328 46.78 -5.30 33.95
C ALA A 328 47.32 -5.85 35.30
N SER A 329 47.92 -7.05 35.24
CA SER A 329 48.60 -7.73 36.33
C SER A 329 49.48 -6.75 37.13
N GLU A 330 49.28 -6.75 38.46
CA GLU A 330 50.06 -6.02 39.48
C GLU A 330 51.59 -6.25 39.37
N ASN A 331 52.04 -7.22 38.58
CA ASN A 331 53.46 -7.58 38.42
C ASN A 331 54.12 -7.10 37.11
N SER A 332 53.46 -6.26 36.30
CA SER A 332 54.17 -5.53 35.24
C SER A 332 54.93 -4.32 35.79
N LEU A 333 56.01 -4.62 36.54
CA LEU A 333 56.99 -3.67 37.05
C LEU A 333 57.42 -2.63 35.99
N ARG A 334 57.17 -1.35 36.30
CA ARG A 334 57.91 -0.17 35.79
C ARG A 334 58.11 -0.11 34.27
N SER A 335 57.03 0.06 33.51
CA SER A 335 57.08 0.94 32.35
C SER A 335 56.57 2.31 32.79
N LYS A 336 57.48 3.28 33.02
CA LYS A 336 57.07 4.69 33.03
C LYS A 336 56.52 4.97 31.64
N THR A 337 55.22 5.12 31.48
CA THR A 337 54.74 6.05 30.43
C THR A 337 53.30 6.51 30.59
N TYR A 338 52.36 5.72 31.14
CA TYR A 338 50.96 6.15 31.19
C TYR A 338 50.22 5.68 32.46
N ASP A 339 49.75 6.61 33.30
CA ASP A 339 48.83 6.35 34.43
C ASP A 339 47.39 6.31 33.91
N LEU A 340 46.90 5.15 33.46
CA LEU A 340 45.47 4.92 33.19
C LEU A 340 44.92 3.86 34.14
N GLY A 341 43.77 4.17 34.74
CA GLY A 341 42.97 3.22 35.52
C GLY A 341 42.28 2.15 34.65
N PRO A 342 41.85 1.02 35.24
CA PRO A 342 41.08 0.01 34.52
C PRO A 342 39.79 0.60 33.94
N ALA A 343 39.44 0.21 32.71
CA ALA A 343 38.30 0.71 31.93
C ALA A 343 38.37 2.20 31.54
N GLU A 344 39.49 2.89 31.74
CA GLU A 344 39.67 4.25 31.22
C GLU A 344 39.84 4.26 29.70
N SER A 345 39.28 5.29 29.06
CA SER A 345 39.33 5.44 27.60
C SER A 345 40.66 6.03 27.15
N PHE A 346 41.36 5.33 26.24
CA PHE A 346 42.57 5.86 25.62
C PHE A 346 42.32 7.16 24.84
N LEU A 347 41.13 7.33 24.27
CA LEU A 347 40.71 8.57 23.62
C LEU A 347 40.73 9.76 24.58
N ALA A 348 40.16 9.57 25.78
CA ALA A 348 40.08 10.61 26.80
C ALA A 348 41.46 11.01 27.33
N TYR A 349 42.35 10.02 27.44
CA TYR A 349 43.71 10.21 27.92
C TYR A 349 44.61 10.94 26.90
N PHE A 350 44.70 10.42 25.67
CA PHE A 350 45.61 10.97 24.66
C PHE A 350 45.07 12.23 23.97
N HIS A 351 43.75 12.34 23.84
CA HIS A 351 43.10 13.43 23.10
C HIS A 351 41.86 13.98 23.83
N PRO A 352 42.03 14.66 24.98
CA PRO A 352 40.92 15.08 25.84
C PRO A 352 39.93 16.02 25.14
N LYS A 353 40.42 16.93 24.28
CA LYS A 353 39.57 17.85 23.51
C LYS A 353 38.72 17.11 22.45
N LEU A 354 39.30 16.13 21.75
CA LEU A 354 38.57 15.32 20.76
C LEU A 354 37.62 14.35 21.44
N SER A 355 38.01 13.79 22.59
CA SER A 355 37.17 12.94 23.42
C SER A 355 35.88 13.65 23.82
N ASN A 356 35.96 14.88 24.36
CA ASN A 356 34.76 15.63 24.74
C ASN A 356 33.81 15.84 23.56
N ILE A 357 34.34 16.22 22.38
CA ILE A 357 33.52 16.43 21.18
C ILE A 357 32.90 15.10 20.73
N PHE A 358 33.67 14.02 20.72
CA PHE A 358 33.19 12.68 20.38
C PHE A 358 32.04 12.24 21.30
N TRP A 359 32.22 12.32 22.62
CA TRP A 359 31.19 11.89 23.58
C TRP A 359 29.92 12.72 23.47
N ILE A 360 30.02 14.05 23.39
CA ILE A 360 28.86 14.93 23.20
C ILE A 360 28.11 14.54 21.92
N SER A 361 28.84 14.38 20.82
CA SER A 361 28.27 14.07 19.52
C SER A 361 27.65 12.66 19.48
N ASN A 362 28.26 11.68 20.13
CA ASN A 362 27.76 10.31 20.21
C ASN A 362 26.52 10.19 21.12
N THR A 363 26.47 10.93 22.23
CA THR A 363 25.29 10.97 23.11
C THR A 363 24.11 11.67 22.42
N ILE A 364 24.35 12.76 21.68
CA ILE A 364 23.31 13.44 20.92
C ILE A 364 22.74 12.52 19.82
N SER A 365 23.58 11.78 19.08
CA SER A 365 23.09 10.86 18.06
C SER A 365 22.29 9.70 18.68
N PHE A 366 22.75 9.14 19.80
CA PHE A 366 22.06 8.07 20.51
C PHE A 366 20.69 8.51 21.04
N THR A 367 20.64 9.61 21.79
CA THR A 367 19.42 10.13 22.42
C THR A 367 18.39 10.60 21.39
N ALA A 368 18.83 11.27 20.32
CA ALA A 368 17.93 11.69 19.25
C ALA A 368 17.41 10.47 18.44
N SER A 369 18.20 9.41 18.28
CA SER A 369 17.75 8.19 17.59
C SER A 369 16.74 7.38 18.40
N LEU A 370 16.94 7.28 19.73
CA LEU A 370 15.94 6.71 20.64
C LEU A 370 14.66 7.55 20.66
N SER A 371 14.79 8.88 20.61
CA SER A 371 13.63 9.77 20.54
C SER A 371 12.80 9.53 19.27
N VAL A 372 13.45 9.35 18.11
CA VAL A 372 12.76 8.98 16.85
C VAL A 372 12.04 7.64 16.98
N THR A 373 12.70 6.64 17.56
CA THR A 373 12.15 5.30 17.77
C THR A 373 10.94 5.33 18.71
N PHE A 374 11.06 6.03 19.84
CA PHE A 374 9.98 6.20 20.82
C PHE A 374 8.76 6.90 20.21
N LEU A 375 8.99 8.00 19.48
CA LEU A 375 7.92 8.74 18.80
C LEU A 375 7.19 7.90 17.76
N TYR A 376 7.89 6.96 17.11
CA TYR A 376 7.31 6.04 16.14
C TYR A 376 6.48 4.92 16.80
N ILE A 377 7.05 4.25 17.82
CA ILE A 377 6.39 3.15 18.55
C ILE A 377 5.18 3.66 19.34
N SER A 378 5.23 4.87 19.88
CA SER A 378 4.12 5.47 20.64
C SER A 378 2.84 5.65 19.81
N GLY A 379 2.84 5.37 18.51
CA GLY A 379 1.64 5.39 17.67
C GLY A 379 0.97 6.76 17.64
N ALA A 380 1.71 7.83 17.97
CA ALA A 380 1.18 9.16 18.14
C ALA A 380 0.68 9.69 16.79
N LYS A 381 -0.59 9.40 16.47
CA LYS A 381 -1.33 9.98 15.35
C LYS A 381 -1.67 11.45 15.64
N LEU A 382 -0.68 12.27 15.99
CA LEU A 382 -0.84 13.71 15.97
C LEU A 382 -0.85 14.12 14.49
N LYS A 383 -2.06 14.24 13.91
CA LYS A 383 -2.38 14.59 12.51
C LYS A 383 -1.69 15.86 11.94
N ARG A 384 -0.75 16.49 12.65
CA ARG A 384 -0.10 17.74 12.26
C ARG A 384 1.21 17.49 11.52
N ARG A 385 1.38 18.21 10.41
CA ARG A 385 2.62 18.31 9.61
C ARG A 385 3.87 18.63 10.43
N ILE A 386 3.69 19.20 11.62
CA ILE A 386 4.74 19.52 12.59
C ILE A 386 5.49 18.25 13.04
N PHE A 387 4.80 17.13 13.25
CA PHE A 387 5.43 15.90 13.72
C PHE A 387 6.37 15.28 12.67
N ILE A 388 5.94 15.28 11.40
CA ILE A 388 6.78 14.84 10.27
C ILE A 388 8.01 15.76 10.14
N TRP A 389 7.84 17.06 10.41
CA TRP A 389 8.95 18.01 10.41
C TRP A 389 9.92 17.75 11.57
N LEU A 390 9.40 17.46 12.76
CA LEU A 390 10.20 17.09 13.94
C LEU A 390 10.99 15.79 13.72
N ILE A 391 10.37 14.74 13.17
CA ILE A 391 11.08 13.49 12.86
C ILE A 391 12.20 13.74 11.86
N ARG A 392 11.95 14.50 10.79
CA ARG A 392 12.99 14.82 9.80
C ARG A 392 14.12 15.66 10.37
N ALA A 393 13.80 16.63 11.23
CA ALA A 393 14.80 17.45 11.90
C ALA A 393 15.63 16.61 12.89
N ALA A 394 14.99 15.74 13.67
CA ALA A 394 15.66 14.80 14.57
C ALA A 394 16.57 13.83 13.79
N MET A 395 16.13 13.32 12.64
CA MET A 395 16.97 12.48 11.78
C MET A 395 18.16 13.22 11.19
N TRP A 396 18.03 14.51 10.83
CA TRP A 396 19.20 15.28 10.38
C TRP A 396 20.17 15.54 11.52
N MET A 397 19.66 15.87 12.71
CA MET A 397 20.47 15.99 13.92
C MET A 397 21.25 14.69 14.22
N THR A 398 20.59 13.52 14.17
CA THR A 398 21.25 12.22 14.41
C THR A 398 22.34 11.94 13.39
N LEU A 399 22.04 12.13 12.11
CA LEU A 399 22.99 11.95 11.01
C LEU A 399 24.20 12.88 11.19
N THR A 400 23.98 14.19 11.41
CA THR A 400 25.07 15.16 11.54
C THR A 400 25.97 14.87 12.74
N SER A 401 25.35 14.52 13.87
CA SER A 401 26.06 14.21 15.11
C SER A 401 26.83 12.89 15.00
N MET A 402 26.28 11.89 14.30
CA MET A 402 26.98 10.64 14.07
C MET A 402 28.19 10.82 13.14
N THR A 403 28.07 11.62 12.08
CA THR A 403 29.21 11.86 11.19
C THR A 403 30.32 12.66 11.88
N VAL A 404 29.99 13.60 12.77
CA VAL A 404 31.00 14.28 13.60
C VAL A 404 31.71 13.29 14.53
N ALA A 405 30.97 12.41 15.22
CA ALA A 405 31.57 11.37 16.06
C ALA A 405 32.50 10.44 15.25
N TYR A 406 32.10 10.08 14.03
CA TYR A 406 32.93 9.30 13.11
C TYR A 406 34.23 10.04 12.73
N THR A 407 34.16 11.32 12.39
CA THR A 407 35.37 12.11 12.08
C THR A 407 36.33 12.20 13.27
N CYS A 408 35.81 12.36 14.49
CA CYS A 408 36.63 12.33 15.71
C CYS A 408 37.28 10.96 15.92
N ALA A 409 36.55 9.87 15.65
CA ALA A 409 37.06 8.51 15.76
C ALA A 409 38.19 8.21 14.76
N VAL A 410 38.04 8.65 13.52
CA VAL A 410 39.08 8.51 12.49
C VAL A 410 40.30 9.35 12.87
N GLN A 411 40.10 10.58 13.33
CA GLN A 411 41.19 11.45 13.74
C GLN A 411 41.99 10.89 14.94
N ALA A 412 41.31 10.23 15.87
CA ALA A 412 41.96 9.61 17.03
C ALA A 412 42.74 8.34 16.68
N THR A 413 42.39 7.64 15.60
CA THR A 413 43.03 6.38 15.19
C THR A 413 44.09 6.57 14.10
N SER A 414 44.09 7.70 13.39
CA SER A 414 45.02 8.00 12.29
C SER A 414 46.37 8.57 12.77
N GLY A 415 47.12 7.85 13.60
CA GLY A 415 48.38 8.30 14.26
C GLY A 415 49.27 9.29 13.48
N GLY A 416 49.86 10.25 14.21
CA GLY A 416 50.37 11.56 13.74
C GLY A 416 51.53 11.65 12.72
N TYR A 417 51.66 10.75 11.74
CA TYR A 417 52.69 10.83 10.70
C TYR A 417 52.07 11.01 9.30
N LYS A 418 52.11 12.25 8.78
CA LYS A 418 51.84 12.67 7.39
C LYS A 418 50.46 12.27 6.79
N GLN A 419 49.36 12.55 7.49
CA GLN A 419 47.99 12.29 7.00
C GLN A 419 47.05 13.51 7.04
N SER A 420 47.59 14.70 6.75
CA SER A 420 46.78 15.91 6.62
C SER A 420 45.71 15.76 5.53
N HIS A 421 46.06 15.27 4.34
CA HIS A 421 45.16 15.27 3.19
C HIS A 421 43.91 14.40 3.37
N THR A 422 43.98 13.25 4.05
CA THR A 422 42.82 12.39 4.30
C THR A 422 41.85 13.02 5.30
N ILE A 423 42.38 13.58 6.39
CA ILE A 423 41.58 14.28 7.40
C ILE A 423 40.96 15.56 6.80
N TYR A 424 41.72 16.34 6.04
CA TYR A 424 41.20 17.51 5.32
C TYR A 424 40.12 17.12 4.31
N ALA A 425 40.28 16.01 3.56
CA ALA A 425 39.27 15.52 2.65
C ALA A 425 37.98 15.11 3.39
N LEU A 426 38.09 14.48 4.57
CA LEU A 426 36.95 14.15 5.42
C LEU A 426 36.23 15.41 5.93
N PHE A 427 36.96 16.44 6.35
CA PHE A 427 36.36 17.72 6.74
C PHE A 427 35.66 18.40 5.56
N ILE A 428 36.28 18.45 4.38
CA ILE A 428 35.67 19.02 3.17
C ILE A 428 34.39 18.26 2.82
N ALA A 429 34.43 16.93 2.84
CA ALA A 429 33.26 16.09 2.59
C ALA A 429 32.14 16.38 3.62
N GLN A 430 32.50 16.55 4.89
CA GLN A 430 31.56 16.88 5.96
C GLN A 430 30.94 18.28 5.80
N TYR A 431 31.71 19.28 5.40
CA TYR A 431 31.19 20.63 5.12
C TYR A 431 30.28 20.66 3.90
N VAL A 432 30.64 19.95 2.83
CA VAL A 432 29.79 19.81 1.64
C VAL A 432 28.48 19.12 2.02
N TRP A 433 28.55 18.03 2.78
CA TRP A 433 27.38 17.26 3.18
C TRP A 433 26.46 18.04 4.13
N THR A 434 27.00 18.74 5.14
CA THR A 434 26.21 19.63 6.01
C THR A 434 25.60 20.80 5.23
N GLY A 435 26.31 21.34 4.24
CA GLY A 435 25.80 22.36 3.31
C GLY A 435 24.60 21.86 2.48
N LEU A 436 24.64 20.62 1.97
CA LEU A 436 23.53 20.01 1.26
C LEU A 436 22.30 19.79 2.16
N ILE A 437 22.51 19.37 3.40
CA ILE A 437 21.44 19.23 4.40
C ILE A 437 20.81 20.59 4.70
N LEU A 438 21.62 21.62 4.93
CA LEU A 438 21.15 22.98 5.19
C LEU A 438 20.36 23.55 4.01
N LEU A 439 20.83 23.35 2.77
CA LEU A 439 20.10 23.75 1.57
C LEU A 439 18.74 23.06 1.48
N SER A 440 18.69 21.75 1.75
CA SER A 440 17.45 20.98 1.80
C SER A 440 16.49 21.52 2.88
N PHE A 441 17.01 21.86 4.06
CA PHE A 441 16.23 22.49 5.13
C PHE A 441 15.62 23.81 4.69
N LEU A 442 16.42 24.70 4.11
CA LEU A 442 15.96 26.01 3.66
C LEU A 442 14.86 25.89 2.59
N VAL A 443 14.99 24.94 1.65
CA VAL A 443 13.94 24.66 0.64
C VAL A 443 12.65 24.20 1.30
N LEU A 444 12.72 23.34 2.33
CA LEU A 444 11.55 22.86 3.06
C LEU A 444 10.90 23.97 3.89
N VAL A 445 11.69 24.81 4.57
CA VAL A 445 11.20 25.97 5.33
C VAL A 445 10.53 26.96 4.38
N TYR A 446 11.16 27.29 3.26
CA TYR A 446 10.58 28.17 2.24
C TYR A 446 9.24 27.63 1.71
N ARG A 447 9.16 26.34 1.38
CA ARG A 447 7.91 25.70 0.93
C ARG A 447 6.83 25.74 2.01
N SER A 448 7.22 25.56 3.27
CA SER A 448 6.31 25.58 4.42
C SER A 448 5.75 26.98 4.68
N VAL A 449 6.61 28.01 4.69
CA VAL A 449 6.21 29.41 4.81
C VAL A 449 5.31 29.82 3.65
N ARG A 450 5.68 29.48 2.41
CA ARG A 450 4.87 29.76 1.22
C ARG A 450 3.49 29.11 1.30
N TYR A 451 3.39 27.89 1.83
CA TYR A 451 2.12 27.21 2.05
C TYR A 451 1.26 27.93 3.09
N VAL A 452 1.82 28.31 4.24
CA VAL A 452 1.10 29.01 5.31
C VAL A 452 0.59 30.38 4.84
N VAL A 453 1.43 31.14 4.13
CA VAL A 453 1.05 32.44 3.56
C VAL A 453 -0.07 32.29 2.54
N ARG A 454 -0.02 31.27 1.66
CA ARG A 454 -1.11 30.97 0.72
C ARG A 454 -2.41 30.63 1.43
N ASN A 455 -2.35 29.83 2.49
CA ASN A 455 -3.54 29.42 3.23
C ASN A 455 -4.19 30.60 3.97
N LYS A 456 -3.40 31.47 4.61
CA LYS A 456 -3.90 32.71 5.24
C LYS A 456 -4.49 33.70 4.22
N ARG A 457 -3.90 33.80 3.02
CA ARG A 457 -4.47 34.62 1.93
C ARG A 457 -5.79 34.05 1.39
N ALA A 458 -5.94 32.73 1.37
CA ALA A 458 -7.16 32.07 0.92
C ALA A 458 -8.31 32.23 1.91
N THR A 459 -8.05 32.12 3.22
CA THR A 459 -9.06 32.38 4.27
C THR A 459 -9.51 33.83 4.25
N ARG A 460 -8.56 34.79 4.21
CA ARG A 460 -8.90 36.22 4.13
C ARG A 460 -9.75 36.58 2.91
N LYS A 461 -9.51 35.94 1.76
CA LYS A 461 -10.33 36.12 0.55
C LYS A 461 -11.73 35.52 0.68
N LYS A 462 -11.89 34.46 1.49
CA LYS A 462 -13.19 33.84 1.78
C LYS A 462 -14.01 34.74 2.70
N ASP A 463 -13.40 35.26 3.76
CA ASP A 463 -14.04 36.17 4.72
C ASP A 463 -14.53 37.47 4.03
N ILE A 464 -13.73 38.03 3.12
CA ILE A 464 -14.13 39.22 2.33
C ILE A 464 -15.33 38.91 1.40
N ARG A 465 -15.40 37.70 0.83
CA ARG A 465 -16.51 37.29 -0.04
C ARG A 465 -17.80 37.05 0.75
N GLU A 466 -17.69 36.41 1.91
CA GLU A 466 -18.83 36.17 2.83
C GLU A 466 -19.37 37.51 3.39
N ALA A 467 -18.50 38.46 3.73
CA ALA A 467 -18.90 39.81 4.09
C ALA A 467 -19.60 40.54 2.92
N ALA A 468 -19.06 40.46 1.70
CA ALA A 468 -19.67 41.10 0.53
C ALA A 468 -21.04 40.50 0.14
N THR A 469 -21.29 39.22 0.42
CA THR A 469 -22.61 38.60 0.23
C THR A 469 -23.62 38.99 1.31
N PHE A 470 -23.18 39.22 2.54
CA PHE A 470 -24.02 39.70 3.63
C PHE A 470 -24.57 41.12 3.38
N PHE A 471 -23.81 41.99 2.70
CA PHE A 471 -24.27 43.32 2.29
C PHE A 471 -25.14 43.33 1.02
N ARG A 472 -25.39 42.18 0.39
CA ARG A 472 -26.15 42.07 -0.87
C ARG A 472 -27.54 41.48 -0.71
N THR A 473 -27.93 41.00 0.46
CA THR A 473 -29.32 40.59 0.74
C THR A 473 -30.15 41.85 1.00
N PRO A 474 -31.16 42.18 0.17
CA PRO A 474 -32.03 43.30 0.45
C PRO A 474 -32.88 42.97 1.68
N ASN A 475 -32.93 43.89 2.64
CA ASN A 475 -33.94 43.91 3.70
C ASN A 475 -35.32 44.04 3.03
N THR A 476 -35.95 42.92 2.75
CA THR A 476 -37.39 42.85 2.45
C THR A 476 -38.03 42.06 3.57
N ASP A 477 -38.19 42.70 4.73
CA ASP A 477 -39.08 42.25 5.81
C ASP A 477 -39.16 43.34 6.90
N ILE A 478 -39.58 44.56 6.56
CA ILE A 478 -40.22 45.48 7.52
C ILE A 478 -41.26 46.31 6.76
N ILE A 479 -42.52 45.93 6.99
CA ILE A 479 -43.79 46.70 7.01
C ILE A 479 -44.16 47.52 5.77
#